data_AF-A0A2Y9S759-F1
#
_entry.id   AF-A0A2Y9S759-F1
#
_cell.length_a   1.000
_cell.length_b   1.000
_cell.length_c   1.000
_cell.angle_alpha   90.00
_cell.angle_beta   90.00
_cell.angle_gamma   90.00
#
_symmetry.space_group_name_H-M   'P 1'
#
loop_
_entity.id
_entity.type
_entity.pdbx_description
1 polymer ?
#
loop_
_entity_poly.entity_id
_entity_poly.type
_entity_poly.pdbx_seq_one_letter_code
_entity_poly.pdbx_strand_id
1 'polypeptide(L)'
;MAEVEPRKKILLVPENLLKKRKAYQSLKATQAKQVLLQRKEQKKGEKLKFKQLEWFLHESWWQLRDRVQLRQLEVKPHGLEVPDKHSLAFVVHIQMINRVSLLVQRTIARLGLSKIFSHVFMKVTP
;
A
#
# COMPACT_ATOMS: atom_id res chain seq x y z
N MET A 1 -9.97 79.25 6.20
CA MET A 1 -11.17 78.42 5.94
C MET A 1 -10.68 77.00 5.67
N ALA A 2 -10.74 76.11 6.65
CA ALA A 2 -10.35 74.71 6.47
C ALA A 2 -11.62 73.86 6.47
N GLU A 3 -11.97 73.30 5.32
CA GLU A 3 -13.16 72.46 5.17
C GLU A 3 -13.01 71.17 5.98
N VAL A 4 -14.02 70.87 6.79
CA VAL A 4 -14.06 69.67 7.63
C VAL A 4 -14.53 68.51 6.76
N GLU A 5 -13.60 67.63 6.42
CA GLU A 5 -13.85 66.34 5.74
C GLU A 5 -14.99 65.56 6.44
N PRO A 6 -16.01 65.08 5.71
CA PRO A 6 -17.11 64.33 6.31
C PRO A 6 -16.60 62.98 6.86
N ARG A 7 -16.73 62.80 8.18
CA ARG A 7 -16.39 61.54 8.86
C ARG A 7 -17.18 60.39 8.23
N LYS A 8 -16.46 59.40 7.70
CA LYS A 8 -17.03 58.15 7.14
C LYS A 8 -17.98 57.51 8.17
N LYS A 9 -19.28 57.49 7.87
CA LYS A 9 -20.30 56.85 8.71
C LYS A 9 -20.07 55.32 8.67
N ILE A 10 -19.53 54.77 9.75
CA ILE A 10 -19.42 53.32 9.91
C ILE A 10 -20.82 52.78 10.13
N LEU A 11 -21.33 51.97 9.19
CA LEU A 11 -22.59 51.24 9.39
C LEU A 11 -22.43 50.33 10.61
N LEU A 12 -23.35 50.42 11.57
CA LEU A 12 -23.31 49.64 12.79
C LEU A 12 -23.58 48.17 12.43
N VAL A 13 -22.51 47.39 12.29
CA VAL A 13 -22.62 45.96 11.97
C VAL A 13 -23.22 45.26 13.19
N PRO A 14 -24.26 44.42 13.02
CA PRO A 14 -24.85 43.69 14.13
C PRO A 14 -23.82 42.84 14.86
N GLU A 15 -23.80 42.93 16.19
CA GLU A 15 -22.83 42.19 17.03
C GLU A 15 -22.86 40.68 16.79
N ASN A 16 -24.03 40.14 16.48
CA ASN A 16 -24.24 38.72 16.20
C ASN A 16 -23.41 38.25 14.98
N LEU A 17 -23.31 39.10 13.94
CA LEU A 17 -22.48 38.82 12.76
C LEU A 17 -20.99 38.80 13.10
N LEU A 18 -20.53 39.71 13.95
CA LEU A 18 -19.14 39.76 14.39
C LEU A 18 -18.77 38.54 15.23
N LYS A 19 -19.64 38.11 16.14
CA LYS A 19 -19.46 36.89 16.94
C LYS A 19 -19.36 35.65 16.06
N LYS A 20 -20.26 35.51 15.06
CA LYS A 20 -20.22 34.42 14.07
C LYS A 20 -18.92 34.40 13.25
N ARG A 21 -18.45 35.56 12.78
CA ARG A 21 -17.18 35.67 12.04
C ARG A 21 -15.98 35.25 12.87
N LYS A 22 -15.91 35.69 14.13
CA LYS A 22 -14.82 35.30 15.05
C LYS A 22 -14.81 33.79 15.31
N ALA A 23 -15.98 33.19 15.55
CA ALA A 23 -16.11 31.74 15.72
C ALA A 23 -15.72 30.97 14.45
N TYR A 24 -16.13 31.45 13.27
CA TYR A 24 -15.76 30.82 12.01
C TYR A 24 -14.25 30.89 11.73
N GLN A 25 -13.63 32.03 12.03
CA GLN A 25 -12.18 32.22 11.87
C GLN A 25 -11.39 31.30 12.80
N SER A 26 -11.80 31.13 14.06
CA SER A 26 -11.12 30.21 14.98
C SER A 26 -11.29 28.74 14.55
N LEU A 27 -12.47 28.36 14.05
CA LEU A 27 -12.71 27.03 13.47
C LEU A 27 -11.85 26.78 12.22
N LYS A 28 -11.77 27.73 11.29
CA LYS A 28 -10.88 27.59 10.13
C LYS A 28 -9.41 27.49 10.52
N ALA A 29 -8.97 28.28 11.50
CA ALA A 29 -7.59 28.25 11.98
C ALA A 29 -7.25 26.90 12.62
N THR A 30 -8.16 26.32 13.41
CA THR A 30 -7.97 24.99 14.02
C THR A 30 -7.96 23.88 12.97
N GLN A 31 -8.88 23.91 12.01
CA GLN A 31 -8.90 22.98 10.87
C GLN A 31 -7.61 23.04 10.06
N ALA A 32 -7.13 24.25 9.73
CA ALA A 32 -5.87 24.42 9.00
C ALA A 32 -4.68 23.83 9.78
N LYS A 33 -4.61 24.05 11.09
CA LYS A 33 -3.59 23.44 11.96
C LYS A 33 -3.65 21.91 11.94
N GLN A 34 -4.85 21.33 12.04
CA GLN A 34 -5.05 19.88 12.00
C GLN A 34 -4.61 19.27 10.67
N VAL A 35 -4.98 19.87 9.54
CA VAL A 35 -4.57 19.42 8.20
C VAL A 35 -3.04 19.46 8.06
N LEU A 36 -2.38 20.49 8.59
CA LEU A 36 -0.92 20.57 8.57
C LEU A 36 -0.26 19.47 9.41
N LEU A 37 -0.83 19.12 10.57
CA LEU A 37 -0.33 18.02 11.41
C LEU A 37 -0.49 16.67 10.71
N GLN A 38 -1.67 16.38 10.17
CA GLN A 38 -1.93 15.14 9.42
C GLN A 38 -1.00 14.99 8.21
N ARG A 39 -0.77 16.07 7.45
CA ARG A 39 0.18 16.05 6.33
C ARG A 39 1.61 15.75 6.79
N LYS A 40 2.02 16.25 7.97
CA LYS A 40 3.34 15.94 8.54
C LYS A 40 3.44 14.46 8.93
N GLU A 41 2.40 13.89 9.50
CA GLU A 41 2.34 12.46 9.86
C GLU A 41 2.38 11.55 8.63
N GLN A 42 1.58 11.85 7.60
CA GLN A 42 1.58 11.11 6.33
C GLN A 42 2.95 11.12 5.67
N LYS A 43 3.61 12.29 5.59
CA LYS A 43 4.97 12.41 5.04
C LYS A 43 6.01 11.60 5.81
N LYS A 44 5.84 11.41 7.13
CA LYS A 44 6.71 10.53 7.92
C LYS A 44 6.49 9.06 7.52
N GLY A 45 5.22 8.64 7.35
CA GLY A 45 4.87 7.29 6.93
C GLY A 45 5.36 6.93 5.53
N GLU A 46 5.28 7.85 4.56
CA GLU A 46 5.78 7.65 3.19
C GLU A 46 7.27 7.34 3.14
N LYS A 47 8.08 8.06 3.93
CA LYS A 47 9.54 7.80 4.03
C LYS A 47 9.84 6.40 4.56
N LEU A 48 9.03 5.89 5.49
CA LEU A 48 9.19 4.54 6.02
C LEU A 48 8.85 3.48 4.97
N LYS A 49 7.74 3.67 4.23
CA LYS A 49 7.35 2.77 3.13
C LYS A 49 8.41 2.69 2.03
N PHE A 50 9.01 3.84 1.69
CA PHE A 50 10.07 3.90 0.70
C PHE A 50 11.31 3.11 1.14
N LYS A 51 11.79 3.32 2.37
CA LYS A 51 12.92 2.54 2.92
C LYS A 51 12.63 1.04 3.02
N GLN A 52 11.40 0.66 3.36
CA GLN A 52 10.99 -0.74 3.38
C GLN A 52 11.06 -1.38 1.99
N LEU A 53 10.65 -0.64 0.95
CA LEU A 53 10.75 -1.11 -0.43
C LEU A 53 12.21 -1.25 -0.88
N GLU A 54 13.06 -0.27 -0.55
CA GLU A 54 14.51 -0.35 -0.82
C GLU A 54 15.13 -1.57 -0.15
N TRP A 55 14.80 -1.81 1.13
CA TRP A 55 15.30 -2.96 1.87
C TRP A 55 14.80 -4.28 1.27
N PHE A 56 13.52 -4.37 0.90
CA PHE A 56 12.96 -5.56 0.25
C PHE A 56 13.65 -5.87 -1.10
N LEU A 57 13.90 -4.84 -1.92
CA LEU A 57 14.64 -5.00 -3.16
C LEU A 57 16.07 -5.46 -2.90
N HIS A 58 16.76 -4.84 -1.94
CA HIS A 58 18.12 -5.22 -1.56
C HIS A 58 18.21 -6.68 -1.11
N GLU A 59 17.32 -7.10 -0.20
CA GLU A 59 17.22 -8.49 0.29
C GLU A 59 16.94 -9.49 -0.84
N SER A 60 16.00 -9.17 -1.74
CA SER A 60 15.69 -10.02 -2.89
C SER A 60 16.90 -10.23 -3.79
N TRP A 61 17.66 -9.16 -4.05
CA TRP A 61 18.89 -9.23 -4.84
C TRP A 61 20.00 -10.01 -4.11
N TRP A 62 20.11 -9.83 -2.80
CA TRP A 62 21.06 -10.56 -1.98
C TRP A 62 20.76 -12.07 -1.99
N GLN A 63 19.51 -12.45 -1.76
CA GLN A 63 19.05 -13.84 -1.86
C GLN A 63 19.30 -14.45 -3.25
N LEU A 64 19.08 -13.68 -4.33
CA LEU A 64 19.35 -14.16 -5.68
C LEU A 64 20.84 -14.42 -5.89
N ARG A 65 21.71 -13.52 -5.43
CA ARG A 65 23.17 -13.68 -5.52
C ARG A 65 23.65 -14.89 -4.73
N ASP A 66 23.16 -15.07 -3.51
CA ASP A 66 23.50 -16.20 -2.66
C ASP A 66 23.09 -17.52 -3.32
N ARG A 67 21.88 -17.61 -3.89
CA ARG A 67 21.45 -18.78 -4.66
C ARG A 67 22.36 -19.09 -5.84
N VAL A 68 22.80 -18.05 -6.57
CA VAL A 68 23.73 -18.21 -7.70
C VAL A 68 25.10 -18.67 -7.20
N GLN A 69 25.59 -18.13 -6.09
CA GLN A 69 26.86 -18.55 -5.47
C GLN A 69 26.81 -20.02 -5.05
N LEU A 70 25.73 -20.45 -4.38
CA LEU A 70 25.53 -21.85 -4.01
C LEU A 70 25.56 -22.78 -5.23
N ARG A 71 24.82 -22.45 -6.29
CA ARG A 71 24.85 -23.22 -7.55
C ARG A 71 26.24 -23.25 -8.20
N GLN A 72 27.00 -22.17 -8.14
CA GLN A 72 28.37 -22.14 -8.67
C GLN A 72 29.33 -23.00 -7.83
N LEU A 73 29.12 -23.07 -6.51
CA LEU A 73 29.85 -23.94 -5.60
C LEU A 73 29.47 -25.43 -5.80
N GLU A 74 28.20 -25.74 -6.10
CA GLU A 74 27.74 -27.08 -6.47
C GLU A 74 28.30 -27.56 -7.82
N VAL A 75 28.47 -26.65 -8.79
CA VAL A 75 29.07 -26.95 -10.10
C VAL A 75 30.59 -27.14 -10.00
N LYS A 76 31.24 -26.66 -8.93
CA LYS A 76 32.59 -27.13 -8.58
C LYS A 76 32.46 -28.60 -8.15
N PRO A 77 33.29 -29.51 -8.69
CA PRO A 77 32.92 -30.92 -8.85
C PRO A 77 32.93 -31.77 -7.57
N HIS A 78 32.79 -31.22 -6.36
CA HIS A 78 32.77 -31.99 -5.10
C HIS A 78 31.66 -31.50 -4.16
N GLY A 79 30.54 -32.24 -4.10
CA GLY A 79 29.65 -32.24 -2.92
C GLY A 79 28.18 -31.93 -3.19
N LEU A 80 27.41 -33.00 -3.39
CA LEU A 80 25.99 -33.19 -3.07
C LEU A 80 25.34 -32.10 -2.18
N GLU A 81 24.34 -31.41 -2.72
CA GLU A 81 23.00 -31.26 -2.12
C GLU A 81 22.07 -30.60 -3.16
N VAL A 82 20.84 -31.11 -3.28
CA VAL A 82 19.84 -30.59 -4.22
C VAL A 82 19.12 -29.41 -3.53
N PRO A 83 19.18 -28.17 -4.04
CA PRO A 83 18.58 -27.05 -3.32
C PRO A 83 17.06 -26.98 -3.51
N ASP A 84 16.39 -26.91 -2.34
CA ASP A 84 15.08 -26.36 -2.02
C ASP A 84 13.81 -27.08 -2.49
N LYS A 85 13.15 -27.72 -1.52
CA LYS A 85 11.70 -27.93 -1.48
C LYS A 85 11.01 -26.56 -1.48
N HIS A 86 10.66 -26.04 -2.66
CA HIS A 86 9.96 -24.75 -2.76
C HIS A 86 8.60 -24.83 -2.05
N SER A 87 8.43 -24.02 -1.01
CA SER A 87 7.22 -24.01 -0.19
C SER A 87 6.04 -23.27 -0.84
N LEU A 88 6.22 -22.64 -2.01
CA LEU A 88 5.21 -21.85 -2.69
C LEU A 88 5.02 -22.34 -4.14
N ALA A 89 3.78 -22.63 -4.50
CA ALA A 89 3.36 -22.99 -5.85
C ALA A 89 2.46 -21.91 -6.46
N PHE A 90 2.61 -21.68 -7.76
CA PHE A 90 1.70 -20.89 -8.56
C PHE A 90 0.82 -21.83 -9.38
N VAL A 91 -0.48 -21.85 -9.09
CA VAL A 91 -1.43 -22.77 -9.72
C VAL A 91 -2.32 -21.98 -10.68
N VAL A 92 -2.46 -22.46 -11.92
CA VAL A 92 -3.27 -21.84 -12.97
C VAL A 92 -4.29 -22.83 -13.52
N HIS A 93 -5.54 -22.39 -13.69
CA HIS A 93 -6.60 -23.19 -14.31
C HIS A 93 -6.58 -23.03 -15.83
N ILE A 94 -6.11 -24.04 -16.56
CA ILE A 94 -5.84 -23.93 -18.00
C ILE A 94 -7.01 -24.44 -18.86
N GLN A 95 -7.66 -25.52 -18.45
CA GLN A 95 -8.68 -26.21 -19.25
C GLN A 95 -10.08 -26.07 -18.64
N MET A 96 -11.13 -26.20 -19.47
CA MET A 96 -12.50 -26.25 -18.97
C MET A 96 -12.80 -27.55 -18.21
N ILE A 97 -13.70 -27.49 -17.22
CA ILE A 97 -14.07 -28.62 -16.34
C ILE A 97 -15.04 -29.61 -17.04
N ASN A 98 -14.86 -29.86 -18.33
CA ASN A 98 -15.73 -30.77 -19.08
C ASN A 98 -15.28 -32.22 -18.84
N ARG A 99 -16.19 -33.08 -18.35
CA ARG A 99 -15.96 -34.53 -18.11
C ARG A 99 -14.91 -34.87 -17.04
N VAL A 100 -14.78 -34.04 -16.01
CA VAL A 100 -13.88 -34.30 -14.86
C VAL A 100 -14.67 -34.92 -13.69
N SER A 101 -14.02 -35.79 -12.90
CA SER A 101 -14.64 -36.40 -11.72
C SER A 101 -15.08 -35.34 -10.69
N LEU A 102 -16.18 -35.61 -9.98
CA LEU A 102 -16.76 -34.70 -8.99
C LEU A 102 -15.76 -34.30 -7.89
N LEU A 103 -14.83 -35.19 -7.55
CA LEU A 103 -13.76 -34.95 -6.58
C LEU A 103 -12.85 -33.81 -7.03
N VAL A 104 -12.42 -33.83 -8.29
CA VAL A 104 -11.55 -32.79 -8.86
C VAL A 104 -12.30 -31.47 -8.99
N GLN A 105 -13.57 -31.48 -9.41
CA GLN A 105 -14.38 -30.26 -9.48
C GLN A 105 -14.49 -29.57 -8.12
N ARG A 106 -14.72 -30.35 -7.05
CA ARG A 106 -14.78 -29.85 -5.67
C ARG A 106 -13.44 -29.30 -5.22
N THR A 107 -12.32 -29.95 -5.57
CA THR A 107 -10.99 -29.46 -5.25
C THR A 107 -10.69 -28.14 -5.96
N ILE A 108 -10.97 -28.02 -7.26
CA ILE A 108 -10.78 -26.78 -8.03
C ILE A 108 -11.62 -25.63 -7.44
N ALA A 109 -12.87 -25.90 -7.06
CA ALA A 109 -13.73 -24.92 -6.40
C ALA A 109 -13.18 -24.48 -5.03
N ARG A 110 -12.64 -25.40 -4.22
CA ARG A 110 -11.99 -25.10 -2.94
C ARG A 110 -10.73 -24.25 -3.10
N LEU A 111 -10.00 -24.45 -4.20
CA LEU A 111 -8.85 -23.63 -4.55
C LEU A 111 -9.24 -22.24 -5.10
N GLY A 112 -10.53 -21.96 -5.32
CA GLY A 112 -11.00 -20.69 -5.89
C GLY A 112 -10.80 -20.56 -7.40
N LEU A 113 -10.46 -21.65 -8.09
CA LEU A 113 -10.10 -21.67 -9.50
C LEU A 113 -11.31 -21.91 -10.42
N SER A 114 -12.40 -21.15 -10.23
CA SER A 114 -13.67 -21.38 -10.93
C SER A 114 -13.62 -20.97 -12.42
N LYS A 115 -12.85 -19.93 -12.76
CA LYS A 115 -12.73 -19.40 -14.13
C LYS A 115 -11.50 -19.97 -14.83
N ILE A 116 -11.55 -20.12 -16.14
CA ILE A 116 -10.37 -20.42 -16.96
C ILE A 116 -9.39 -19.25 -16.85
N PHE A 117 -8.09 -19.55 -16.82
CA PHE A 117 -6.99 -18.61 -16.58
C PHE A 117 -7.02 -17.89 -15.23
N SER A 118 -7.82 -18.37 -14.27
CA SER A 118 -7.68 -17.96 -12.87
C SER A 118 -6.42 -18.58 -12.26
N HIS A 119 -5.82 -17.88 -11.30
CA HIS A 119 -4.58 -18.29 -10.66
C HIS A 119 -4.59 -17.98 -9.16
N VAL A 120 -3.88 -18.82 -8.39
CA VAL A 120 -3.74 -18.69 -6.94
C VAL A 120 -2.32 -19.08 -6.53
N PHE A 121 -1.76 -18.34 -5.57
CA PHE A 121 -0.53 -18.74 -4.87
C PHE A 121 -0.87 -19.64 -3.70
N MET A 122 -0.25 -20.82 -3.64
CA MET A 122 -0.49 -21.82 -2.61
C MET A 122 0.79 -22.20 -1.89
N LYS A 123 0.71 -22.32 -0.56
CA LYS A 123 1.79 -22.91 0.23
C LYS A 123 1.75 -24.44 0.09
N VAL A 124 2.81 -25.03 -0.42
CA VAL A 124 2.99 -26.48 -0.52
C VAL A 124 3.52 -26.98 0.81
N THR A 125 2.76 -27.86 1.45
CA THR A 125 3.20 -28.60 2.64
C THR A 125 3.51 -30.03 2.20
N PRO A 126 4.72 -30.55 2.46
CA PRO A 126 5.10 -31.91 2.08
C PRO A 126 4.36 -32.99 2.88
#